data_AF-A0A8W7P757-F1
#
_entry.id   AF-A0A8W7P757-F1
#
_cell.length_a   1.000
_cell.length_b   1.000
_cell.length_c   1.000
_cell.angle_alpha   90.00
_cell.angle_beta   90.00
_cell.angle_gamma   90.00
#
_symmetry.space_group_name_H-M   'P 1'
#
loop_
_entity.id
_entity.type
_entity.pdbx_description
1 polymer ?
#
loop_
_entity_poly.entity_id
_entity_poly.type
_entity_poly.pdbx_seq_one_letter_code
_entity_poly.pdbx_strand_id
1 'polypeptide(L)'
;LSNGCTTKTENQKGPKIPRSLARTQLPCCWFRNIAQPSYKMDKEVAVLQRKLEAELKNFKDTQREFSKLVQTQQQLDGQYFENKSILEELQMLKPTNTVYKLYGPVLVKQDLEESKQNVGKRIEYITKELKRCGENITQLEAKQDKYRANLQKLQMQYQSQMAIAKQ
;
A
#
# COMPACT_ATOMS: atom_id res chain seq x y z
N LEU A 1 -6.05 -60.74 12.71
CA LEU A 1 -6.58 -60.67 11.34
C LEU A 1 -6.06 -59.35 10.73
N SER A 2 -4.79 -59.23 10.36
CA SER A 2 -4.12 -59.76 9.15
C SER A 2 -4.62 -59.14 7.83
N ASN A 3 -3.66 -58.51 7.14
CA ASN A 3 -3.52 -58.29 5.68
C ASN A 3 -4.12 -56.99 5.13
N GLY A 4 -3.42 -56.14 4.35
CA GLY A 4 -2.07 -56.17 3.79
C GLY A 4 -1.88 -55.02 2.76
N CYS A 5 -0.62 -54.64 2.48
CA CYS A 5 -0.02 -54.34 1.16
C CYS A 5 -0.82 -53.49 0.12
N THR A 6 -0.34 -52.43 -0.56
CA THR A 6 0.98 -52.09 -1.12
C THR A 6 1.03 -50.63 -1.61
N THR A 7 2.24 -50.08 -1.61
CA THR A 7 2.73 -48.85 -2.28
C THR A 7 2.48 -48.75 -3.79
N LYS A 8 2.40 -47.52 -4.34
CA LYS A 8 3.21 -47.09 -5.50
C LYS A 8 3.17 -45.56 -5.68
N THR A 9 4.27 -44.93 -5.28
CA THR A 9 4.76 -43.64 -5.78
C THR A 9 4.92 -43.68 -7.29
N GLU A 10 4.23 -42.80 -8.01
CA GLU A 10 4.42 -42.64 -9.45
C GLU A 10 5.69 -41.84 -9.73
N ASN A 11 6.69 -42.62 -10.11
CA ASN A 11 8.05 -42.24 -10.46
C ASN A 11 8.05 -41.66 -11.89
N GLN A 12 8.06 -40.34 -12.04
CA GLN A 12 8.36 -39.72 -13.34
C GLN A 12 9.85 -39.86 -13.62
N LYS A 13 10.15 -40.91 -14.38
CA LYS A 13 11.48 -41.28 -14.85
C LYS A 13 12.04 -40.19 -15.75
N GLY A 14 13.11 -39.53 -15.30
CA GLY A 14 14.05 -38.87 -16.19
C GLY A 14 14.66 -39.87 -17.20
N PRO A 15 15.14 -39.39 -18.36
CA PRO A 15 15.61 -40.26 -19.43
C PRO A 15 16.84 -41.05 -18.98
N LYS A 16 16.74 -42.39 -19.06
CA LYS A 16 17.84 -43.31 -18.80
C LYS A 16 18.85 -43.22 -19.95
N ILE A 17 20.04 -42.70 -19.65
CA ILE A 17 21.19 -42.71 -20.56
C ILE A 17 21.77 -44.13 -20.56
N PRO A 18 21.88 -44.84 -21.70
CA PRO A 18 22.51 -46.15 -21.74
C PRO A 18 24.03 -46.03 -21.60
N ARG A 19 24.58 -46.87 -20.71
CA ARG A 19 25.98 -46.95 -20.36
C ARG A 19 26.64 -48.08 -21.15
N SER A 20 27.02 -47.82 -22.40
CA SER A 20 28.12 -48.53 -23.09
C SER A 20 28.14 -48.15 -24.57
N LEU A 21 29.21 -47.51 -25.02
CA LEU A 21 30.08 -47.95 -26.13
C LEU A 21 30.86 -46.76 -26.69
N ALA A 22 32.15 -47.01 -26.87
CA ALA A 22 33.08 -46.34 -27.76
C ALA A 22 33.35 -44.84 -27.52
N ARG A 23 34.45 -44.64 -26.79
CA ARG A 23 35.48 -43.62 -27.04
C ARG A 23 35.78 -43.52 -28.54
N THR A 24 35.11 -42.62 -29.25
CA THR A 24 35.59 -42.10 -30.54
C THR A 24 35.84 -40.61 -30.40
N GLN A 25 37.06 -40.23 -30.76
CA GLN A 25 37.56 -38.86 -30.80
C GLN A 25 36.69 -38.04 -31.75
N LEU A 26 35.75 -37.28 -31.19
CA LEU A 26 35.22 -36.09 -31.83
C LEU A 26 35.94 -34.88 -31.19
N PRO A 27 36.42 -33.92 -31.99
CA PRO A 27 37.30 -32.86 -31.50
C PRO A 27 36.58 -32.01 -30.46
N CYS A 28 37.27 -31.70 -29.35
CA CYS A 28 36.79 -30.91 -28.22
C CYS A 28 36.28 -29.49 -28.57
N CYS A 29 36.31 -29.10 -29.85
CA CYS A 29 35.95 -27.77 -30.34
C CYS A 29 34.45 -27.54 -30.58
N TRP A 30 33.59 -28.56 -30.46
CA TRP A 30 32.14 -28.43 -30.68
C TRP A 30 31.32 -28.24 -29.40
N PHE A 31 31.94 -28.29 -28.22
CA PHE A 31 31.28 -27.94 -26.96
C PHE A 31 31.50 -26.46 -26.59
N ARG A 32 31.59 -25.58 -27.60
CA ARG A 32 31.62 -24.13 -27.36
C ARG A 32 30.21 -23.57 -27.55
N ASN A 33 29.58 -23.32 -26.41
CA ASN A 33 28.44 -22.41 -26.24
C ASN A 33 27.03 -22.97 -26.52
N ILE A 34 26.60 -23.99 -25.75
CA ILE A 34 25.17 -24.29 -25.55
C ILE A 34 24.78 -23.81 -24.14
N ALA A 35 24.88 -22.51 -23.88
CA ALA A 35 24.17 -21.90 -22.76
C ALA A 35 22.76 -21.55 -23.25
N GLN A 36 21.79 -22.38 -22.87
CA GLN A 36 20.42 -22.38 -23.41
C GLN A 36 19.68 -21.04 -23.16
N PRO A 37 18.99 -20.47 -24.17
CA PRO A 37 18.14 -19.27 -24.02
C PRO A 37 16.94 -19.44 -23.08
N SER A 38 16.42 -20.67 -22.94
CA SER A 38 15.22 -20.98 -22.15
C SER A 38 15.36 -20.60 -20.66
N TYR A 39 16.49 -20.95 -20.03
CA TYR A 39 16.72 -20.70 -18.60
C TYR A 39 16.90 -19.21 -18.25
N LYS A 40 17.22 -18.35 -19.23
CA LYS A 40 17.29 -16.90 -19.03
C LYS A 40 15.92 -16.24 -19.06
N MET A 41 15.03 -16.69 -19.95
CA MET A 41 13.66 -16.17 -20.05
C MET A 41 12.84 -16.43 -18.78
N ASP A 42 12.95 -17.63 -18.19
CA ASP A 42 12.24 -17.98 -16.94
C ASP A 42 12.65 -17.07 -15.76
N LYS A 43 13.93 -16.66 -15.72
CA LYS A 43 14.43 -15.73 -14.70
C LYS A 43 13.88 -14.32 -14.89
N GLU A 44 13.79 -13.83 -16.12
CA GLU A 44 13.29 -12.49 -16.41
C GLU A 44 11.79 -12.36 -16.09
N VAL A 45 10.99 -13.36 -16.48
CA VAL A 45 9.55 -13.42 -16.14
C VAL A 45 9.34 -13.46 -14.62
N ALA A 46 10.13 -14.27 -13.90
CA ALA A 46 10.06 -14.36 -12.43
C ALA A 46 10.49 -13.06 -11.72
N VAL A 47 11.37 -12.26 -12.32
CA VAL A 47 11.75 -10.94 -11.79
C VAL A 47 10.64 -9.92 -12.04
N LEU A 48 10.01 -9.93 -13.22
CA LEU A 48 8.90 -9.04 -13.55
C LEU A 48 7.67 -9.32 -12.69
N GLN A 49 7.34 -10.59 -12.46
CA GLN A 49 6.26 -10.97 -11.56
C GLN A 49 6.49 -10.42 -10.15
N ARG A 50 7.71 -10.56 -9.61
CA ARG A 50 8.07 -10.00 -8.29
C ARG A 50 7.95 -8.48 -8.24
N LYS A 51 8.36 -7.77 -9.30
CA LYS A 51 8.20 -6.31 -9.40
C LYS A 51 6.73 -5.90 -9.42
N LEU A 52 5.91 -6.63 -10.15
CA LEU A 52 4.47 -6.38 -10.25
C LEU A 52 3.76 -6.63 -8.91
N GLU A 53 4.08 -7.72 -8.22
CA GLU A 53 3.57 -8.00 -6.87
C GLU A 53 3.99 -6.93 -5.86
N ALA A 54 5.25 -6.49 -5.90
CA ALA A 54 5.75 -5.43 -5.04
C ALA A 54 5.04 -4.10 -5.28
N GLU A 55 4.87 -3.68 -6.53
CA GLU A 55 4.17 -2.43 -6.84
C GLU A 55 2.67 -2.49 -6.54
N LEU A 56 2.03 -3.65 -6.71
CA LEU A 56 0.64 -3.85 -6.30
C LEU A 56 0.48 -3.71 -4.78
N LYS A 57 1.45 -4.21 -4.02
CA LYS A 57 1.46 -4.05 -2.56
C LYS A 57 1.59 -2.57 -2.18
N ASN A 58 2.56 -1.86 -2.77
CA ASN A 58 2.76 -0.43 -2.52
C ASN A 58 1.52 0.40 -2.84
N PHE A 59 0.88 0.13 -3.97
CA PHE A 59 -0.36 0.79 -4.37
C PHE A 59 -1.49 0.54 -3.35
N LYS A 60 -1.70 -0.72 -2.94
CA LYS A 60 -2.72 -1.07 -1.94
C LYS A 60 -2.47 -0.41 -0.58
N ASP A 61 -1.23 -0.37 -0.14
CA ASP A 61 -0.87 0.25 1.14
C ASP A 61 -1.09 1.77 1.09
N THR A 62 -0.70 2.42 0.00
CA THR A 62 -0.97 3.86 -0.24
C THR A 62 -2.46 4.16 -0.32
N GLN A 63 -3.26 3.24 -0.88
CA GLN A 63 -4.72 3.38 -0.94
C GLN A 63 -5.37 3.30 0.45
N ARG A 64 -4.90 2.40 1.32
CA ARG A 64 -5.37 2.32 2.71
C ARG A 64 -5.03 3.57 3.50
N GLU A 65 -3.81 4.10 3.33
CA GLU A 65 -3.38 5.34 4.00
C GLU A 65 -4.22 6.54 3.56
N PHE A 66 -4.48 6.66 2.25
CA PHE A 66 -5.37 7.68 1.72
C PHE A 66 -6.76 7.63 2.35
N SER A 67 -7.39 6.44 2.41
CA SER A 67 -8.71 6.29 3.05
C SER A 67 -8.72 6.70 4.52
N LYS A 68 -7.64 6.40 5.26
CA LYS A 68 -7.51 6.83 6.66
C LYS A 68 -7.43 8.35 6.78
N LEU A 69 -6.61 9.00 5.95
CA LEU A 69 -6.48 10.46 5.98
C LEU A 69 -7.77 11.17 5.60
N VAL A 70 -8.51 10.67 4.62
CA VAL A 70 -9.83 11.21 4.26
C VAL A 70 -10.80 11.11 5.45
N GLN A 71 -10.82 9.99 6.18
CA GLN A 71 -11.64 9.87 7.39
C GLN A 71 -11.21 10.86 8.47
N THR A 72 -9.90 11.03 8.68
CA THR A 72 -9.37 12.01 9.64
C THR A 72 -9.73 13.44 9.23
N GLN A 73 -9.67 13.78 7.93
CA GLN A 73 -10.08 15.08 7.42
C GLN A 73 -11.54 15.38 7.74
N GLN A 74 -12.44 14.45 7.45
CA GLN A 74 -13.88 14.59 7.75
C GLN A 74 -14.13 14.79 9.25
N GLN A 75 -13.40 14.09 10.11
CA GLN A 75 -13.50 14.26 11.56
C GLN A 75 -13.00 15.64 12.02
N LEU A 76 -11.89 16.12 11.44
CA LEU A 76 -11.36 17.45 11.74
C LEU A 76 -12.30 18.56 11.24
N ASP A 77 -12.93 18.39 10.08
CA ASP A 77 -13.94 19.32 9.58
C ASP A 77 -15.14 19.39 10.52
N GLY A 78 -15.66 18.24 10.98
CA GLY A 78 -16.73 18.22 11.97
C GLY A 78 -16.39 18.98 13.25
N GLN A 79 -15.19 18.73 13.80
CA GLN A 79 -14.70 19.46 14.98
C GLN A 79 -14.52 20.96 14.69
N TYR A 80 -14.03 21.33 13.52
CA TYR A 80 -13.87 22.72 13.12
C TYR A 80 -15.21 23.45 13.11
N PHE A 81 -16.24 22.88 12.49
CA PHE A 81 -17.57 23.50 12.42
C PHE A 81 -18.23 23.61 13.79
N GLU A 82 -18.13 22.58 14.62
CA GLU A 82 -18.64 22.62 16.00
C GLU A 82 -17.98 23.76 16.80
N ASN A 83 -16.65 23.84 16.78
CA ASN A 83 -15.91 24.86 17.52
C ASN A 83 -16.17 26.27 16.95
N LYS A 84 -16.35 26.39 15.63
CA LYS A 84 -16.72 27.64 15.00
C LYS A 84 -18.10 28.12 15.45
N SER A 85 -19.10 27.23 15.48
CA SER A 85 -20.43 27.55 15.99
C SER A 85 -20.39 28.00 17.45
N ILE A 86 -19.62 27.30 18.30
CA ILE A 86 -19.43 27.67 19.71
C ILE A 86 -18.79 29.06 19.83
N LEU A 87 -17.79 29.38 18.99
CA LEU A 87 -17.17 30.70 19.02
C LEU A 87 -18.17 31.81 18.64
N GLU A 88 -18.99 31.58 17.61
CA GLU A 88 -20.04 32.52 17.19
C GLU A 88 -21.08 32.73 18.31
N GLU A 89 -21.51 31.65 18.97
CA GLU A 89 -22.39 31.72 20.14
C GLU A 89 -21.76 32.52 21.30
N LEU A 90 -20.49 32.26 21.62
CA LEU A 90 -19.76 33.00 22.67
C LEU A 90 -19.59 34.48 22.33
N GLN A 91 -19.49 34.84 21.05
CA GLN A 91 -19.39 36.24 20.61
C GLN A 91 -20.71 37.00 20.77
N MET A 92 -21.86 36.32 20.68
CA MET A 92 -23.18 36.92 20.90
C MET A 92 -23.50 37.18 22.38
N LEU A 93 -22.75 36.57 23.32
CA LEU A 93 -22.96 36.76 24.75
C LEU A 93 -22.50 38.14 25.23
N LYS A 94 -23.32 38.76 26.10
CA LYS A 94 -22.96 40.01 26.80
C LYS A 94 -21.88 39.74 27.86
N PRO A 95 -21.03 40.73 28.19
CA PRO A 95 -19.97 40.57 29.18
C PRO A 95 -20.49 40.28 30.61
N THR A 96 -21.76 40.56 30.89
CA THR A 96 -22.41 40.23 32.16
C THR A 96 -22.78 38.75 32.29
N ASN A 97 -22.79 38.00 31.20
CA ASN A 97 -23.20 36.61 31.19
C ASN A 97 -22.10 35.72 31.76
N THR A 98 -22.49 34.70 32.53
CA THR A 98 -21.54 33.75 33.12
C THR A 98 -21.48 32.48 32.29
N VAL A 99 -20.27 32.05 31.93
CA VAL A 99 -20.00 30.81 31.19
C VAL A 99 -19.58 29.71 32.17
N TYR A 100 -20.07 28.49 31.96
CA TYR A 100 -19.69 27.32 32.74
C TYR A 100 -19.16 26.22 31.82
N LYS A 101 -18.10 25.55 32.26
CA LYS A 101 -17.53 24.38 31.58
C LYS A 101 -17.78 23.13 32.41
N LEU A 102 -18.29 22.09 31.77
CA LEU A 102 -18.52 20.79 32.40
C LEU A 102 -17.20 20.03 32.57
N TYR A 103 -16.94 19.61 33.81
CA TYR A 103 -15.85 18.73 34.20
C TYR A 103 -16.43 17.55 35.00
N GLY A 104 -16.63 16.41 34.33
CA GLY A 104 -17.26 15.24 34.95
C GLY A 104 -18.66 15.57 35.47
N PRO A 105 -18.99 15.29 36.75
CA PRO A 105 -20.29 15.65 37.33
C PRO A 105 -20.40 17.12 37.79
N VAL A 106 -19.36 17.95 37.58
CA VAL A 106 -19.28 19.31 38.15
C VAL A 106 -19.22 20.38 37.04
N LEU A 107 -19.89 21.51 37.26
CA LEU A 107 -19.79 22.71 36.42
C LEU A 107 -18.82 23.71 37.05
N VAL A 108 -17.80 24.12 36.30
CA VAL A 108 -16.80 25.10 36.74
C VAL A 108 -17.05 26.42 36.03
N LYS A 109 -17.12 27.51 36.79
CA LYS A 109 -17.26 28.86 36.24
C LYS A 109 -15.98 29.23 35.48
N GLN A 110 -16.14 29.70 34.25
CA GLN A 110 -15.04 30.15 33.40
C GLN A 110 -15.25 31.60 33.01
N ASP A 111 -14.16 32.34 32.85
CA ASP A 111 -14.22 33.66 32.27
C ASP A 111 -14.60 33.61 30.77
N LEU A 112 -15.36 34.60 30.32
CA LEU A 112 -15.90 34.65 28.97
C LEU A 112 -14.78 34.91 27.94
N GLU A 113 -13.83 35.77 28.27
CA GLU A 113 -12.71 36.09 27.39
C GLU A 113 -11.74 34.91 27.29
N GLU A 114 -11.44 34.26 28.42
CA GLU A 114 -10.64 33.04 28.43
C GLU A 114 -11.30 31.91 27.61
N SER A 115 -12.62 31.76 27.71
CA SER A 115 -13.38 30.78 26.93
C SER A 115 -13.26 31.04 25.42
N LYS A 116 -13.40 32.30 25.00
CA LYS A 116 -13.21 32.71 23.59
C LYS A 116 -11.80 32.41 23.09
N GLN A 117 -10.78 32.78 23.86
CA GLN A 117 -9.38 32.54 23.49
C GLN A 117 -9.06 31.05 23.38
N ASN A 118 -9.59 30.21 24.28
CA ASN A 118 -9.38 28.77 24.24
C ASN A 118 -10.02 28.12 23.01
N VAL A 119 -11.26 28.49 22.68
CA VAL A 119 -11.93 28.01 21.47
C VAL A 119 -11.22 28.51 20.21
N GLY A 120 -10.79 29.77 20.19
CA GLY A 120 -10.00 30.35 19.09
C GLY A 120 -8.69 29.60 18.82
N LYS A 121 -7.90 29.33 19.87
CA LYS A 121 -6.67 28.52 19.76
C LYS A 121 -6.95 27.12 19.21
N ARG A 122 -8.07 26.51 19.59
CA ARG A 122 -8.47 25.19 19.09
C ARG A 122 -8.81 25.23 17.60
N ILE A 123 -9.52 26.26 17.14
CA ILE A 123 -9.82 26.49 15.72
C ILE A 123 -8.52 26.67 14.92
N GLU A 124 -7.58 27.48 15.42
CA GLU A 124 -6.28 27.68 14.76
C GLU A 124 -5.49 26.36 14.61
N TYR A 125 -5.45 25.54 15.66
CA TYR A 125 -4.80 24.24 15.61
C TYR A 125 -5.47 23.32 14.58
N ILE A 126 -6.80 23.18 14.64
CA ILE A 126 -7.55 22.33 13.70
C ILE A 126 -7.34 22.80 12.26
N THR A 127 -7.34 24.11 12.02
CA THR A 127 -7.11 24.69 10.68
C THR A 127 -5.72 24.34 10.14
N LYS A 128 -4.69 24.37 10.99
CA LYS A 128 -3.33 23.94 10.60
C LYS A 128 -3.28 22.45 10.28
N GLU A 129 -3.93 21.61 11.09
CA GLU A 129 -3.99 20.17 10.84
C GLU A 129 -4.78 19.82 9.57
N LEU A 130 -5.87 20.55 9.27
CA LEU A 130 -6.61 20.39 8.02
C LEU A 130 -5.74 20.70 6.79
N LYS A 131 -4.93 21.78 6.85
CA LYS A 131 -3.97 22.09 5.78
C LYS A 131 -2.95 20.97 5.60
N ARG A 132 -2.35 20.48 6.70
CA ARG A 132 -1.40 19.36 6.66
C ARG A 132 -2.05 18.09 6.10
N CYS A 133 -3.30 17.82 6.47
CA CYS A 133 -4.05 16.69 5.96
C CYS A 133 -4.26 16.79 4.44
N GLY A 134 -4.66 17.96 3.94
CA GLY A 134 -4.81 18.23 2.51
C GLY A 134 -3.49 18.07 1.73
N GLU A 135 -2.39 18.59 2.26
CA GLU A 135 -1.05 18.38 1.67
C GLU A 135 -0.69 16.89 1.60
N ASN A 136 -0.94 16.12 2.66
CA ASN A 136 -0.67 14.68 2.66
C ASN A 136 -1.55 13.91 1.67
N ILE A 137 -2.83 14.29 1.54
CA ILE A 137 -3.77 13.70 0.57
C ILE A 137 -3.23 13.91 -0.86
N THR A 138 -2.90 15.15 -1.23
CA THR A 138 -2.38 15.44 -2.58
C THR A 138 -1.05 14.72 -2.88
N GLN A 139 -0.17 14.60 -1.88
CA GLN A 139 1.06 13.81 -2.03
C GLN A 139 0.78 12.32 -2.25
N LEU A 140 -0.20 11.74 -1.55
CA LEU A 140 -0.58 10.35 -1.73
C LEU A 140 -1.27 10.11 -3.07
N GLU A 141 -2.10 11.04 -3.55
CA GLU A 141 -2.70 10.97 -4.89
C GLU A 141 -1.61 10.90 -5.96
N ALA A 142 -0.62 11.81 -5.89
CA ALA A 142 0.51 11.80 -6.80
C ALA A 142 1.33 10.49 -6.74
N LYS A 143 1.47 9.88 -5.55
CA LYS A 143 2.10 8.55 -5.39
C LYS A 143 1.24 7.44 -6.01
N GLN A 144 -0.07 7.45 -5.78
CA GLN A 144 -1.00 6.48 -6.36
C GLN A 144 -0.94 6.50 -7.89
N ASP A 145 -0.92 7.69 -8.51
CA ASP A 145 -0.84 7.81 -9.96
C ASP A 145 0.49 7.30 -10.53
N LYS A 146 1.60 7.54 -9.83
CA LYS A 146 2.90 6.95 -10.19
C LYS A 146 2.86 5.42 -10.14
N TYR A 147 2.32 4.85 -9.06
CA TYR A 147 2.19 3.39 -8.95
C TYR A 147 1.25 2.80 -10.01
N ARG A 148 0.12 3.46 -10.32
CA ARG A 148 -0.77 3.04 -11.42
C ARG A 148 -0.06 3.03 -12.77
N ALA A 149 0.67 4.10 -13.10
CA ALA A 149 1.43 4.19 -14.35
C ALA A 149 2.53 3.11 -14.43
N ASN A 150 3.24 2.85 -13.33
CA ASN A 150 4.25 1.79 -13.26
C ASN A 150 3.62 0.40 -13.42
N LEU A 151 2.50 0.15 -12.77
CA LEU A 151 1.76 -1.11 -12.87
C LEU A 151 1.31 -1.38 -14.31
N GLN A 152 0.77 -0.37 -15.00
CA GLN A 152 0.36 -0.50 -16.40
C GLN A 152 1.57 -0.84 -17.30
N LYS A 153 2.70 -0.16 -17.11
CA LYS A 153 3.94 -0.45 -17.85
C LYS A 153 4.45 -1.87 -17.61
N LEU A 154 4.50 -2.31 -16.34
CA LEU A 154 4.95 -3.65 -15.97
C LEU A 154 4.00 -4.74 -16.51
N GLN A 155 2.69 -4.49 -16.50
CA GLN A 155 1.71 -5.41 -17.09
C GLN A 155 1.90 -5.56 -18.61
N MET A 156 2.13 -4.46 -19.33
CA MET A 156 2.41 -4.51 -20.78
C MET A 156 3.70 -5.28 -21.08
N GLN A 157 4.76 -5.06 -20.30
CA GLN A 157 6.03 -5.80 -20.44
C GLN A 157 5.82 -7.30 -20.20
N TYR A 158 5.15 -7.65 -19.09
CA TYR A 158 4.84 -9.03 -18.75
C TYR A 158 4.06 -9.74 -19.87
N GLN A 159 3.02 -9.10 -20.43
CA GLN A 159 2.26 -9.67 -21.55
C GLN A 159 3.12 -9.86 -22.80
N SER A 160 4.02 -8.93 -23.10
CA SER A 160 4.95 -9.04 -24.23
C SER A 160 5.93 -10.19 -24.05
N GLN A 161 6.59 -10.34 -22.88
CA GLN A 161 7.47 -11.47 -22.61
C GLN A 161 6.72 -12.81 -22.65
N MET A 162 5.49 -12.86 -22.14
CA MET A 162 4.67 -14.07 -22.19
C MET A 162 4.23 -14.44 -23.61
N ALA A 163 4.04 -13.46 -24.50
CA ALA A 163 3.75 -13.70 -25.91
C ALA A 163 4.99 -14.20 -26.66
N ILE A 164 6.17 -13.64 -26.38
CA ILE A 164 7.45 -14.09 -26.95
C ILE A 164 7.78 -15.51 -26.49
N ALA A 165 7.50 -15.86 -25.23
CA ALA A 165 7.72 -17.21 -24.70
C ALA A 165 6.79 -18.29 -25.28
N LYS A 166 5.69 -17.89 -25.94
CA LYS A 166 4.75 -18.80 -26.61
C LYS A 166 5.04 -19.00 -28.10
N GLN A 167 5.93 -18.20 -28.69
CA GLN A 167 6.38 -18.31 -30.08
C GLN A 167 7.62 -19.21 -30.16
#